data_AF-A0A151C0J9-F1
#
_entry.id   AF-A0A151C0J9-F1
#
_cell.length_a   1.000
_cell.length_b   1.000
_cell.length_c   1.000
_cell.angle_alpha   90.00
_cell.angle_beta   90.00
_cell.angle_gamma   90.00
#
_symmetry.space_group_name_H-M   'P 1'
#
loop_
_entity.id
_entity.type
_entity.pdbx_description
1 polymer ?
#
loop_
_entity_poly.entity_id
_entity_poly.type
_entity_poly.pdbx_seq_one_letter_code
_entity_poly.pdbx_strand_id
1 'polypeptide(L)'
;MKKLKLTLLVLGLIAGIVGGIMLIMVISVDLKVIWEIATRYQGGGTTKGLTDPRPRILWISGLALGAGLLIGLGLGLPLHRALSQKKLDALVEQRVQQRLAGTPETPEQPAN
;
A
#
# COMPACT_ATOMS: atom_id res chain seq x y z
N MET A 1 -7.83 13.07 -5.80
CA MET A 1 -6.65 12.71 -5.00
C MET A 1 -7.01 12.22 -3.59
N LYS A 2 -7.57 13.05 -2.69
CA LYS A 2 -7.93 12.63 -1.31
C LYS A 2 -8.90 11.45 -1.25
N LYS A 3 -9.96 11.48 -2.08
CA LYS A 3 -10.96 10.40 -2.16
C LYS A 3 -10.34 9.07 -2.60
N LEU A 4 -9.60 9.06 -3.71
CA LEU A 4 -8.93 7.85 -4.24
C LEU A 4 -7.94 7.23 -3.23
N LYS A 5 -7.14 8.06 -2.55
CA LYS A 5 -6.22 7.63 -1.49
C LYS A 5 -6.98 7.00 -0.32
N LEU A 6 -8.08 7.61 0.12
CA LEU A 6 -8.93 7.05 1.17
C LEU A 6 -9.55 5.72 0.74
N THR A 7 -10.03 5.62 -0.50
CA THR A 7 -10.60 4.38 -1.03
C THR A 7 -9.57 3.26 -1.08
N LEU A 8 -8.36 3.52 -1.60
CA LEU A 8 -7.24 2.57 -1.63
C LEU A 8 -6.85 2.08 -0.22
N LEU A 9 -6.79 3.00 0.74
CA LEU A 9 -6.39 2.69 2.11
C LEU A 9 -7.46 1.85 2.82
N VAL A 10 -8.74 2.22 2.69
CA VAL A 10 -9.87 1.46 3.27
C VAL A 10 -9.98 0.08 2.62
N LEU A 11 -9.87 -0.02 1.30
CA LEU A 11 -9.99 -1.28 0.58
C LEU A 11 -8.81 -2.22 0.90
N GLY A 12 -7.59 -1.68 0.97
CA GLY A 12 -6.42 -2.41 1.41
C GLY A 12 -6.50 -2.86 2.87
N LEU A 13 -7.03 -2.02 3.77
CA LEU A 13 -7.22 -2.38 5.18
C LEU A 13 -8.23 -3.53 5.33
N ILE A 14 -9.38 -3.46 4.65
CA ILE A 14 -10.39 -4.52 4.66
C ILE A 14 -9.81 -5.82 4.10
N ALA A 15 -9.14 -5.75 2.94
CA ALA A 15 -8.51 -6.93 2.33
C ALA A 15 -7.41 -7.53 3.24
N GLY A 16 -6.64 -6.70 3.94
CA GLY A 16 -5.62 -7.12 4.88
C GLY A 16 -6.21 -7.81 6.12
N ILE A 17 -7.28 -7.25 6.71
CA ILE A 17 -7.96 -7.85 7.87
C ILE A 17 -8.60 -9.19 7.49
N VAL A 18 -9.37 -9.21 6.40
CA VAL A 18 -10.05 -10.44 5.94
C VAL A 18 -9.04 -11.51 5.53
N GLY A 19 -8.00 -11.13 4.77
CA GLY A 19 -6.93 -12.04 4.38
C GLY A 19 -6.16 -12.59 5.60
N GLY A 20 -5.84 -11.74 6.57
CA GLY A 20 -5.16 -12.14 7.79
C GLY A 20 -5.98 -13.13 8.63
N ILE A 21 -7.28 -12.87 8.82
CA ILE A 21 -8.18 -13.78 9.54
C ILE A 21 -8.28 -15.13 8.81
N MET A 22 -8.45 -15.13 7.49
CA MET A 22 -8.51 -16.37 6.71
C MET A 22 -7.21 -17.17 6.77
N LEU A 23 -6.05 -16.50 6.77
CA LEU A 23 -4.74 -17.15 6.86
C LEU A 23 -4.59 -17.85 8.22
N ILE A 24 -4.97 -17.18 9.31
CA ILE A 24 -4.92 -17.75 10.67
C ILE A 24 -5.89 -18.93 10.79
N MET A 25 -7.09 -18.84 10.23
CA MET A 25 -8.05 -19.95 10.23
C MET A 25 -7.52 -21.15 9.46
N VAL A 26 -6.99 -20.97 8.26
CA VAL A 26 -6.43 -22.07 7.45
C VAL A 26 -5.26 -22.73 8.16
N ILE A 27 -4.31 -21.96 8.68
CA ILE A 27 -3.17 -22.53 9.42
C ILE A 27 -3.66 -23.25 10.68
N SER A 28 -4.56 -22.65 11.45
CA SER A 28 -4.95 -23.20 12.76
C SER A 28 -5.90 -24.39 12.65
N VAL A 29 -6.83 -24.37 11.68
CA VAL A 29 -7.83 -25.42 11.49
C VAL A 29 -7.25 -26.56 10.66
N ASP A 30 -6.60 -26.28 9.52
CA ASP A 30 -6.10 -27.35 8.65
C ASP A 30 -4.90 -28.07 9.28
N LEU A 31 -3.97 -27.37 9.98
CA LEU A 31 -2.91 -28.08 10.72
C LEU A 31 -3.46 -28.89 11.88
N LYS A 32 -4.49 -28.40 12.59
CA LYS A 32 -5.09 -29.15 13.69
C LYS A 32 -5.78 -30.41 13.19
N VAL A 33 -6.50 -30.34 12.08
CA VAL A 33 -7.13 -31.50 11.44
C VAL A 33 -6.07 -32.50 10.95
N ILE A 34 -5.00 -32.02 10.30
CA ILE A 34 -3.89 -32.87 9.86
C ILE A 34 -3.20 -33.54 11.06
N TRP A 35 -2.94 -32.79 12.14
CA TRP A 35 -2.31 -33.31 13.35
C TRP A 35 -3.20 -34.32 14.08
N GLU A 36 -4.50 -34.05 14.18
CA GLU A 36 -5.48 -34.95 14.78
C GLU A 36 -5.61 -36.25 13.97
N ILE A 37 -5.58 -36.18 12.64
CA ILE A 37 -5.60 -37.38 11.80
C ILE A 37 -4.27 -38.14 11.90
N ALA A 38 -3.13 -37.44 11.91
CA ALA A 38 -1.81 -38.06 12.02
C ALA A 38 -1.62 -38.78 13.37
N THR A 39 -2.16 -38.23 14.46
CA THR A 39 -2.09 -38.83 15.80
C THR A 39 -3.15 -39.89 16.03
N ARG A 40 -4.36 -39.77 15.45
CA ARG A 40 -5.44 -40.77 15.61
C ARG A 40 -5.37 -41.93 14.61
N TYR A 41 -4.78 -41.75 13.44
CA TYR A 41 -4.75 -42.74 12.34
C TYR A 41 -3.33 -43.12 11.90
N GLN A 42 -2.39 -43.15 12.83
CA GLN A 42 -0.97 -43.51 12.63
C GLN A 42 -0.74 -44.89 11.96
N GLY A 43 -1.78 -45.69 11.70
CA GLY A 43 -1.74 -47.01 11.07
C GLY A 43 -2.59 -47.21 9.80
N GLY A 44 -2.98 -46.16 9.07
CA GLY A 44 -3.60 -46.31 7.73
C GLY A 44 -5.06 -45.88 7.59
N GLY A 45 -5.47 -44.81 8.27
CA GLY A 45 -6.81 -44.23 8.11
C GLY A 45 -7.05 -43.57 6.75
N THR A 46 -8.31 -43.58 6.32
CA THR A 46 -8.79 -43.12 5.01
C THR A 46 -8.58 -41.61 4.81
N THR A 47 -8.18 -41.20 3.60
CA THR A 47 -7.90 -39.80 3.20
C THR A 47 -9.16 -38.92 3.02
N LYS A 48 -10.35 -39.42 3.38
CA LYS A 48 -11.61 -38.68 3.25
C LYS A 48 -11.61 -37.49 4.23
N GLY A 49 -11.36 -36.29 3.70
CA GLY A 49 -11.33 -35.04 4.46
C GLY A 49 -9.97 -34.34 4.47
N LEU A 50 -8.90 -34.98 3.96
CA LEU A 50 -7.63 -34.28 3.75
C LEU A 50 -7.77 -33.36 2.53
N THR A 51 -7.90 -32.07 2.80
CA THR A 51 -7.74 -31.03 1.79
C THR A 51 -6.33 -30.46 1.96
N ASP A 52 -5.53 -30.46 0.89
CA ASP A 52 -4.22 -29.83 0.93
C ASP A 52 -4.38 -28.33 1.22
N PRO A 53 -3.77 -27.79 2.32
CA PRO A 53 -3.92 -26.39 2.68
C PRO A 53 -3.00 -25.47 1.85
N ARG A 54 -1.99 -26.03 1.19
CA ARG A 54 -0.95 -25.29 0.44
C ARG A 54 -1.52 -24.36 -0.64
N PRO A 55 -2.49 -24.78 -1.49
CA PRO A 55 -3.09 -23.91 -2.50
C PRO A 55 -3.87 -22.74 -1.86
N ARG A 56 -4.59 -23.00 -0.75
CA ARG A 56 -5.29 -21.95 0.01
C ARG A 56 -4.32 -20.93 0.59
N ILE A 57 -3.22 -21.39 1.19
CA ILE A 57 -2.18 -20.51 1.74
C ILE A 57 -1.58 -19.62 0.64
N LEU A 58 -1.29 -20.17 -0.55
CA LEU A 58 -0.79 -19.42 -1.70
C LEU A 58 -1.77 -18.32 -2.17
N TRP A 59 -3.06 -18.64 -2.27
CA TRP A 59 -4.07 -17.65 -2.62
C TRP A 59 -4.20 -16.53 -1.59
N ILE A 60 -4.20 -16.88 -0.30
CA ILE A 60 -4.36 -15.90 0.78
C ILE A 60 -3.11 -15.03 0.89
N SER A 61 -1.91 -15.59 0.71
CA SER A 61 -0.66 -14.81 0.70
C SER A 61 -0.57 -13.88 -0.51
N GLY A 62 -1.04 -14.30 -1.69
CA GLY A 62 -1.22 -13.41 -2.84
C GLY A 62 -2.18 -12.25 -2.57
N LEU A 63 -3.30 -12.53 -1.90
CA LEU A 63 -4.27 -11.52 -1.44
C LEU A 63 -3.66 -10.55 -0.42
N ALA A 64 -2.87 -11.06 0.54
CA ALA A 64 -2.18 -10.24 1.53
C ALA A 64 -1.12 -9.33 0.92
N LEU A 65 -0.35 -9.82 -0.06
CA LEU A 65 0.59 -9.01 -0.83
C LEU A 65 -0.12 -7.92 -1.63
N GLY A 66 -1.24 -8.25 -2.30
CA GLY A 66 -2.07 -7.28 -3.00
C GLY A 66 -2.63 -6.21 -2.07
N ALA A 67 -3.13 -6.61 -0.90
CA ALA A 67 -3.63 -5.69 0.12
C ALA A 67 -2.52 -4.74 0.63
N GLY A 68 -1.33 -5.28 0.93
CA GLY A 68 -0.16 -4.49 1.33
C GLY A 68 0.28 -3.50 0.26
N LEU A 69 0.24 -3.89 -1.01
CA LEU A 69 0.54 -3.01 -2.14
C LEU A 69 -0.47 -1.85 -2.25
N LEU A 70 -1.77 -2.13 -2.09
CA LEU A 70 -2.82 -1.11 -2.12
C LEU A 70 -2.68 -0.11 -0.96
N ILE A 71 -2.36 -0.58 0.24
CA ILE A 71 -2.07 0.27 1.40
C ILE A 71 -0.82 1.11 1.14
N GLY A 72 0.27 0.48 0.65
CA GLY A 72 1.53 1.14 0.35
C GLY A 72 1.38 2.23 -0.71
N LEU A 73 0.64 1.97 -1.79
CA LEU A 73 0.31 2.97 -2.82
C LEU A 73 -0.58 4.09 -2.27
N GLY A 74 -1.56 3.75 -1.44
CA GLY A 74 -2.38 4.73 -0.73
C GLY A 74 -1.53 5.69 0.10
N LEU A 75 -0.58 5.17 0.89
CA LEU A 75 0.31 5.99 1.72
C LEU A 75 1.33 6.78 0.89
N GLY A 76 1.98 6.15 -0.08
CA GLY A 76 3.09 6.72 -0.87
C GLY A 76 2.69 7.77 -1.90
N LEU A 77 1.41 7.85 -2.30
CA LEU A 77 0.96 8.90 -3.22
C LEU A 77 1.04 10.30 -2.56
N PRO A 78 1.86 11.22 -3.10
CA PRO A 78 2.03 12.56 -2.54
C PRO A 78 0.72 13.35 -2.68
N LEU A 79 0.24 13.89 -1.56
CA LEU A 79 -1.06 14.56 -1.47
C LEU A 79 -1.10 15.88 -2.27
N HIS A 80 0.06 16.47 -2.56
CA HIS A 80 0.21 17.81 -3.12
C HIS A 80 1.25 17.83 -4.25
N ARG A 81 0.91 17.29 -5.43
CA ARG A 81 1.70 17.59 -6.64
C ARG A 81 1.50 19.03 -7.13
N ALA A 82 0.40 19.69 -6.73
CA ALA A 82 -0.02 20.99 -7.27
C ALA A 82 0.43 22.23 -6.46
N LEU A 83 0.86 22.08 -5.19
CA LEU A 83 1.27 23.26 -4.40
C LEU A 83 2.63 23.82 -4.85
N SER A 84 3.52 22.96 -5.37
CA SER A 84 4.81 23.41 -5.89
C SER A 84 4.66 24.19 -7.19
N GLN A 85 3.78 23.75 -8.10
CA GLN A 85 3.51 24.49 -9.35
C GLN A 85 2.84 25.83 -9.10
N LYS A 86 1.80 25.91 -8.25
CA LYS A 86 1.17 27.21 -7.94
C LYS A 86 2.12 28.18 -7.23
N LYS A 87 3.02 27.67 -6.39
CA LYS A 87 4.06 28.51 -5.77
C LYS A 87 5.12 28.93 -6.78
N LEU A 88 5.49 28.06 -7.72
CA LEU A 88 6.38 28.43 -8.82
C LEU A 88 5.75 29.49 -9.72
N ASP A 89 4.51 29.30 -10.14
CA ASP A 89 3.78 30.28 -10.97
C ASP A 89 3.63 31.61 -10.24
N ALA A 90 3.30 31.60 -8.95
CA ALA A 90 3.25 32.83 -8.14
C ALA A 90 4.62 33.53 -8.03
N LEU A 91 5.72 32.78 -7.90
CA LEU A 91 7.08 33.34 -7.85
C LEU A 91 7.54 33.87 -9.21
N VAL A 92 7.15 33.21 -10.31
CA VAL A 92 7.43 33.64 -11.68
C VAL A 92 6.63 34.91 -11.99
N GLU A 93 5.35 34.95 -11.66
CA GLU A 93 4.49 36.12 -11.82
C GLU A 93 5.05 37.33 -11.05
N GLN A 94 5.50 37.10 -9.81
CA GLN A 94 6.12 38.15 -8.97
C GLN A 94 7.42 38.68 -9.58
N ARG A 95 8.28 37.80 -10.11
CA ARG A 95 9.53 38.19 -10.79
C ARG A 95 9.26 38.92 -12.12
N VAL A 96 8.23 38.52 -12.85
CA VAL A 96 7.79 39.17 -14.09
C VAL A 96 7.24 40.56 -13.79
N GLN A 97 6.42 40.71 -12.74
CA GLN A 97 5.94 42.02 -12.29
C GLN A 97 7.06 42.94 -11.83
N GLN A 98 8.09 42.44 -11.13
CA GLN A 98 9.26 43.22 -10.74
C GLN A 98 10.05 43.72 -11.96
N ARG A 99 10.19 42.90 -13.02
CA ARG A 99 10.82 43.31 -14.27
C ARG A 99 9.98 44.30 -15.07
N LEU A 100 8.66 44.14 -15.09
CA LEU A 100 7.72 45.04 -15.77
C LEU A 100 7.58 46.39 -15.04
N ALA A 101 7.67 46.39 -13.71
CA ALA A 101 7.65 47.59 -12.87
C ALA A 101 8.96 48.41 -12.96
N GLY A 102 9.93 47.99 -13.78
CA GLY A 102 11.06 48.82 -14.16
C GLY A 102 12.00 49.17 -13.01
N THR A 103 12.23 48.24 -12.07
CA THR A 103 13.35 48.41 -11.13
C THR A 103 14.61 47.81 -11.79
N PRO A 104 15.55 48.62 -12.31
CA PRO A 104 16.84 48.09 -12.71
C PRO A 104 17.54 47.60 -11.45
N GLU A 105 17.66 46.28 -11.31
CA GLU A 105 18.67 45.72 -10.40
C GLU A 105 20.03 46.12 -10.97
N THR A 106 20.61 47.19 -10.41
CA THR A 106 22.03 47.46 -10.56
C THR A 106 22.77 46.21 -10.10
N PRO A 107 23.51 45.51 -10.96
CA PRO A 107 24.34 44.41 -10.51
C PRO A 107 25.41 45.04 -9.62
N GLU A 108 25.38 44.76 -8.31
CA GLU A 108 26.53 45.03 -7.46
C GLU A 108 27.70 44.21 -8.00
N GLN A 109 28.55 44.92 -8.72
CA GLN A 109 29.85 44.52 -9.19
C GLN A 109 30.65 43.99 -7.98
N PRO A 110 31.25 42.78 -8.05
CA PRO A 110 32.09 42.32 -6.96
C PRO A 110 33.28 43.26 -6.87
N ALA A 111 33.41 43.97 -5.75
CA ALA A 111 34.61 44.74 -5.44
C ALA A 111 35.79 43.76 -5.27
N ASN A 112 36.90 44.12 -5.91
CA ASN A 112 38.19 43.43 -5.87
C ASN A 112 38.67 43.11 -4.45
#